data_AF-A0A8C3GNA6-F1
#
_entry.id   AF-A0A8C3GNA6-F1
#
_cell.length_a   1.000
_cell.length_b   1.000
_cell.length_c   1.000
_cell.angle_alpha   90.00
_cell.angle_beta   90.00
_cell.angle_gamma   90.00
#
_symmetry.space_group_name_H-M   'P 1'
#
loop_
_entity.id
_entity.type
_entity.pdbx_description
1 polymer ?
#
loop_
_entity_poly.entity_id
_entity_poly.type
_entity_poly.pdbx_seq_one_letter_code
_entity_poly.pdbx_strand_id
1 'polypeptide(L)'
;MRCCRPSSRHRFSSRQLLVVPAWCRGARAPRGMDAFDCTPQPAACCPDWMAGLPDALPLSRLSIPGTHDSLSLFGGRRLRCQSWGLEAQLAAGVRFLDVRCKLERGELRVYHLCTFQRASLRGVLRRTLRFLRAHPGEAVLMRIKEELPFFSRPGFAARLQRCLLEEGRGRLWCREEVPTLGQARGKIVVLEALEQAVLGIPYEQLSISDAWNVLSLERKWARARRHLEAAASGDPAKMHLTFCSGNGLALVWVCEVPSRAAGMGRRGKILPCLPLGPVSPPGCALRHSPCPFHE
;
A
#
# COMPACT_ATOMS: atom_id res chain seq x y z
N MET A 1 -5.41 -55.31 30.74
CA MET A 1 -5.96 -54.19 31.54
C MET A 1 -5.08 -52.97 31.27
N ARG A 2 -5.50 -52.03 30.41
CA ARG A 2 -5.98 -50.67 30.75
C ARG A 2 -5.23 -50.03 31.95
N CYS A 3 -4.47 -48.96 31.71
CA CYS A 3 -4.99 -47.59 31.87
C CYS A 3 -4.01 -46.55 31.26
N CYS A 4 -4.61 -45.52 30.66
CA CYS A 4 -3.97 -44.46 29.89
C CYS A 4 -3.96 -43.12 30.65
N ARG A 5 -3.10 -42.20 30.15
CA ARG A 5 -3.18 -40.70 30.09
C ARG A 5 -2.35 -39.90 31.12
N PRO A 6 -1.99 -38.62 30.82
CA PRO A 6 -1.41 -38.10 29.55
C PRO A 6 -0.34 -36.98 29.71
N SER A 7 0.53 -36.88 28.70
CA SER A 7 1.07 -35.69 28.00
C SER A 7 1.10 -34.31 28.70
N SER A 8 2.33 -33.80 28.90
CA SER A 8 2.63 -32.39 29.18
C SER A 8 2.53 -31.53 27.91
N ARG A 9 1.61 -30.57 27.93
CA ARG A 9 1.41 -29.56 26.88
C ARG A 9 2.49 -28.49 26.93
N HIS A 10 3.35 -28.42 25.92
CA HIS A 10 4.08 -27.19 25.62
C HIS A 10 3.11 -26.15 25.05
N ARG A 11 2.83 -25.08 25.81
CA ARG A 11 2.12 -23.89 25.31
C ARG A 11 3.05 -23.12 24.37
N PHE A 12 2.93 -23.35 23.07
CA PHE A 12 3.38 -22.37 22.08
C PHE A 12 2.44 -21.16 22.13
N SER A 13 2.89 -20.09 22.78
CA SER A 13 2.23 -18.79 22.74
C SER A 13 2.44 -18.18 21.34
N SER A 14 1.44 -18.28 20.48
CA SER A 14 1.34 -17.65 19.15
C SER A 14 1.24 -16.12 19.26
N ARG A 15 2.34 -15.46 19.62
CA ARG A 15 2.49 -14.00 19.49
C ARG A 15 2.96 -13.69 18.07
N GLN A 16 2.03 -13.29 17.21
CA GLN A 16 2.34 -12.67 15.92
C GLN A 16 3.23 -11.44 16.16
N LEU A 17 4.38 -11.39 15.50
CA LEU A 17 5.33 -10.27 15.56
C LEU A 17 4.74 -9.07 14.84
N LEU A 18 4.43 -8.04 15.62
CA LEU A 18 4.20 -6.71 15.12
C LEU A 18 5.53 -5.99 14.94
N VAL A 19 5.86 -5.62 13.71
CA VAL A 19 6.68 -4.43 13.46
C VAL A 19 5.77 -3.41 12.82
N VAL A 20 4.99 -2.72 13.66
CA VAL A 20 4.74 -1.30 13.43
C VAL A 20 6.10 -0.72 13.72
N PRO A 21 6.72 0.06 12.81
CA PRO A 21 7.89 0.83 13.18
C PRO A 21 7.51 1.51 14.47
N ALA A 22 8.12 1.10 15.59
CA ALA A 22 8.16 1.96 16.74
C ALA A 22 8.75 3.22 16.15
N TRP A 23 7.93 4.26 15.96
CA TRP A 23 8.37 5.57 15.48
C TRP A 23 9.75 5.76 16.01
N CYS A 24 10.73 5.88 15.09
CA CYS A 24 12.16 5.91 15.38
C CYS A 24 12.35 6.45 16.79
N ARG A 25 12.73 5.60 17.75
CA ARG A 25 12.68 5.92 19.19
C ARG A 25 13.31 7.30 19.38
N GLY A 26 12.49 8.34 19.55
CA GLY A 26 12.93 9.73 19.46
C GLY A 26 11.92 10.72 18.86
N ALA A 27 11.06 10.32 17.92
CA ALA A 27 10.06 11.24 17.36
C ALA A 27 8.73 11.14 18.12
N ARG A 28 8.41 12.12 18.98
CA ARG A 28 7.01 12.42 19.32
C ARG A 28 6.38 13.06 18.08
N ALA A 29 5.19 12.62 17.68
CA ALA A 29 4.37 13.46 16.82
C ALA A 29 4.16 14.80 17.54
N PRO A 30 4.43 15.92 16.88
CA PRO A 30 3.89 17.19 17.29
C PRO A 30 2.38 17.04 17.48
N ARG A 31 1.84 17.53 18.59
CA ARG A 31 0.40 17.66 18.76
C ARG A 31 -0.09 18.59 17.64
N GLY A 32 -0.98 18.09 16.77
CA GLY A 32 -1.57 18.88 15.67
C GLY A 32 -1.12 18.50 14.25
N MET A 33 -0.41 17.38 14.05
CA MET A 33 -0.17 16.88 12.69
C MET A 33 -1.44 16.24 12.12
N ASP A 34 -1.85 16.67 10.93
CA ASP A 34 -2.96 16.08 10.18
C ASP A 34 -2.74 14.57 10.03
N ALA A 35 -3.84 13.80 9.96
CA ALA A 35 -3.81 12.34 9.78
C ALA A 35 -3.20 11.89 8.42
N PHE A 36 -2.79 12.84 7.57
CA PHE A 36 -2.20 12.64 6.27
C PHE A 36 -1.03 13.62 6.07
N ASP A 37 0.12 13.09 5.63
CA ASP A 37 1.32 13.90 5.36
C ASP A 37 1.35 14.30 3.87
N CYS A 38 1.16 15.60 3.62
CA CYS A 38 1.15 16.18 2.28
C CYS A 38 2.47 16.87 1.92
N THR A 39 3.45 16.83 2.83
CA THR A 39 4.68 17.62 2.68
C THR A 39 5.52 17.07 1.52
N PRO A 40 6.45 17.88 0.95
CA PRO A 40 7.27 17.42 -0.18
C PRO A 40 8.14 16.20 0.11
N GLN A 41 8.46 15.96 1.39
CA GLN A 41 9.29 14.85 1.86
C GLN A 41 8.66 14.22 3.09
N PRO A 42 8.68 12.89 3.25
CA PRO A 42 8.03 12.25 4.39
C PRO A 42 8.64 12.68 5.72
N ALA A 43 7.78 13.04 6.69
CA ALA A 43 8.21 13.43 8.03
C ALA A 43 8.96 12.31 8.79
N ALA A 44 8.77 11.06 8.37
CA ALA A 44 9.51 9.92 8.90
C ALA A 44 10.00 9.02 7.76
N CYS A 45 11.29 8.68 7.79
CA CYS A 45 11.90 7.72 6.87
C CYS A 45 12.16 6.40 7.60
N CYS A 46 11.64 5.31 7.06
CA CYS A 46 11.83 3.94 7.54
C CYS A 46 12.13 3.00 6.36
N PRO A 47 13.22 3.20 5.61
CA PRO A 47 13.49 2.45 4.39
C PRO A 47 13.94 0.99 4.62
N ASP A 48 14.31 0.59 5.84
CA ASP A 48 14.85 -0.76 6.14
C ASP A 48 14.05 -1.49 7.24
N TRP A 49 12.74 -1.22 7.34
CA TRP A 49 11.95 -1.74 8.47
C TRP A 49 11.73 -3.26 8.43
N MET A 50 11.80 -3.90 7.25
CA MET A 50 11.68 -5.35 7.14
C MET A 50 13.01 -6.06 7.43
N ALA A 51 14.16 -5.37 7.39
CA ALA A 51 15.48 -5.98 7.55
C ALA A 51 15.66 -6.75 8.87
N GLY A 52 15.06 -6.26 9.96
CA GLY A 52 15.14 -6.90 11.29
C GLY A 52 14.15 -8.06 11.52
N LEU A 53 13.30 -8.39 10.54
CA LEU A 53 12.31 -9.46 10.67
C LEU A 53 12.89 -10.83 10.33
N PRO A 54 12.36 -11.94 10.87
CA PRO A 54 12.83 -13.29 10.52
C PRO A 54 12.50 -13.68 9.07
N ASP A 55 13.43 -14.37 8.41
CA ASP A 55 13.26 -14.82 7.02
C ASP A 55 12.11 -15.82 6.85
N ALA A 56 11.88 -16.69 7.84
CA ALA A 56 10.81 -17.69 7.81
C ALA A 56 9.40 -17.10 7.94
N LEU A 57 9.27 -15.78 8.21
CA LEU A 57 7.98 -15.13 8.39
C LEU A 57 7.23 -15.04 7.05
N PRO A 58 6.06 -15.68 6.89
CA PRO A 58 5.28 -15.58 5.65
C PRO A 58 4.81 -14.14 5.40
N LEU A 59 4.82 -13.67 4.16
CA LEU A 59 4.33 -12.33 3.83
C LEU A 59 2.86 -12.13 4.20
N SER A 60 2.04 -13.19 4.16
CA SER A 60 0.63 -13.16 4.60
C SER A 60 0.45 -12.78 6.07
N ARG A 61 1.49 -12.93 6.91
CA ARG A 61 1.48 -12.57 8.33
C ARG A 61 1.99 -11.15 8.61
N LEU A 62 2.41 -10.40 7.58
CA LEU A 62 3.04 -9.09 7.73
C LEU A 62 2.08 -7.91 7.61
N SER A 63 2.50 -6.85 8.30
CA SER A 63 1.89 -5.54 8.26
C SER A 63 2.53 -4.64 7.21
N ILE A 64 2.00 -4.60 5.99
CA ILE A 64 2.69 -3.91 4.89
C ILE A 64 1.97 -2.61 4.50
N PRO A 65 2.41 -1.42 4.91
CA PRO A 65 1.79 -0.19 4.41
C PRO A 65 1.89 -0.10 2.88
N GLY A 66 0.86 0.45 2.26
CA GLY A 66 0.67 0.50 0.83
C GLY A 66 0.17 1.84 0.32
N THR A 67 -0.04 1.94 -0.98
CA THR A 67 -0.61 3.14 -1.62
C THR A 67 -1.54 2.75 -2.77
N HIS A 68 -2.79 3.26 -2.74
CA HIS A 68 -3.75 3.12 -3.83
C HIS A 68 -3.36 4.02 -5.01
N ASP A 69 -3.40 3.51 -6.24
CA ASP A 69 -2.95 4.23 -7.44
C ASP A 69 -1.64 4.98 -7.17
N SER A 70 -0.60 4.20 -6.86
CA SER A 70 0.65 4.69 -6.23
C SER A 70 1.36 5.78 -7.02
N LEU A 71 1.11 5.87 -8.33
CA LEU A 71 1.71 6.83 -9.23
C LEU A 71 0.71 7.92 -9.68
N SER A 72 -0.49 7.97 -9.10
CA SER A 72 -1.48 8.99 -9.43
C SER A 72 -1.14 10.34 -8.79
N LEU A 73 -0.25 11.07 -9.46
CA LEU A 73 0.28 12.39 -9.07
C LEU A 73 -0.35 13.53 -9.89
N PHE A 74 -0.98 13.20 -11.03
CA PHE A 74 -1.50 14.14 -12.02
C PHE A 74 -3.01 13.94 -12.25
N GLY A 75 -3.68 14.95 -12.82
CA GLY A 75 -5.13 14.92 -13.11
C GLY A 75 -6.00 15.72 -12.14
N GLY A 76 -5.39 16.62 -11.35
CA GLY A 76 -6.10 17.50 -10.43
C GLY A 76 -6.64 16.80 -9.18
N ARG A 77 -7.36 17.55 -8.33
CA ARG A 77 -7.80 17.09 -6.99
C ARG A 77 -8.67 15.83 -7.00
N ARG A 78 -9.41 15.56 -8.08
CA ARG A 78 -10.31 14.41 -8.18
C ARG A 78 -9.59 13.12 -8.54
N LEU A 79 -8.45 13.21 -9.25
CA LEU A 79 -7.72 12.05 -9.75
C LEU A 79 -6.41 11.82 -9.00
N ARG A 80 -5.78 12.85 -8.45
CA ARG A 80 -4.53 12.70 -7.69
C ARG A 80 -4.78 11.89 -6.42
N CYS A 81 -4.12 10.74 -6.31
CA CYS A 81 -4.20 9.86 -5.16
C CYS A 81 -2.97 9.91 -4.25
N GLN A 82 -1.86 10.50 -4.71
CA GLN A 82 -0.63 10.55 -3.94
C GLN A 82 -0.02 11.95 -3.98
N SER A 83 0.62 12.36 -2.87
CA SER A 83 1.42 13.58 -2.80
C SER A 83 2.91 13.30 -3.05
N TRP A 84 3.36 12.09 -2.72
CA TRP A 84 4.74 11.68 -2.84
C TRP A 84 5.02 10.90 -4.12
N GLY A 85 6.18 11.15 -4.72
CA GLY A 85 6.75 10.27 -5.73
C GLY A 85 7.16 8.92 -5.17
N LEU A 86 7.47 7.98 -6.06
CA LEU A 86 7.78 6.59 -5.73
C LEU A 86 8.91 6.44 -4.69
N GLU A 87 10.04 7.15 -4.85
CA GLU A 87 11.16 7.05 -3.90
C GLU A 87 10.78 7.55 -2.51
N ALA A 88 9.99 8.63 -2.41
CA ALA A 88 9.54 9.15 -1.14
C ALA A 88 8.57 8.19 -0.43
N GLN A 89 7.67 7.54 -1.17
CA GLN A 89 6.82 6.47 -0.61
C GLN A 89 7.66 5.31 -0.07
N LEU A 90 8.64 4.84 -0.84
CA LEU A 90 9.53 3.75 -0.43
C LEU A 90 10.39 4.15 0.79
N ALA A 91 10.91 5.38 0.82
CA ALA A 91 11.64 5.93 1.96
C ALA A 91 10.77 6.03 3.22
N ALA A 92 9.49 6.39 3.07
CA ALA A 92 8.52 6.43 4.17
C ALA A 92 8.14 5.04 4.72
N GLY A 93 8.54 3.96 4.03
CA GLY A 93 8.29 2.58 4.45
C GLY A 93 7.16 1.88 3.69
N VAL A 94 6.57 2.50 2.67
CA VAL A 94 5.57 1.86 1.79
C VAL A 94 6.19 0.67 1.07
N ARG A 95 5.50 -0.47 1.11
CA ARG A 95 5.97 -1.75 0.51
C ARG A 95 4.88 -2.47 -0.27
N PHE A 96 3.70 -1.89 -0.41
CA PHE A 96 2.67 -2.32 -1.36
C PHE A 96 2.35 -1.19 -2.36
N LEU A 97 2.50 -1.46 -3.65
CA LEU A 97 2.25 -0.48 -4.72
C LEU A 97 1.11 -0.97 -5.63
N ASP A 98 0.04 -0.19 -5.75
CA ASP A 98 -1.02 -0.37 -6.74
C ASP A 98 -0.68 0.40 -8.03
N VAL A 99 -0.23 -0.31 -9.07
CA VAL A 99 0.24 0.27 -10.33
C VAL A 99 -0.72 -0.10 -11.46
N ARG A 100 -1.37 0.92 -12.03
CA ARG A 100 -2.39 0.73 -13.07
C ARG A 100 -1.91 1.24 -14.41
N CYS A 101 -2.02 0.40 -15.43
CA CYS A 101 -1.40 0.61 -16.72
C CYS A 101 -2.41 0.54 -17.87
N LYS A 102 -2.11 1.23 -18.97
CA LYS A 102 -2.70 1.01 -20.28
C LYS A 102 -1.63 0.61 -21.27
N LEU A 103 -1.97 -0.29 -22.19
CA LEU A 103 -1.13 -0.57 -23.35
C LEU A 103 -1.35 0.55 -24.39
N GLU A 104 -0.31 1.34 -24.63
CA GLU A 104 -0.33 2.45 -25.60
C GLU A 104 0.98 2.45 -26.39
N ARG A 105 0.88 2.41 -27.73
CA ARG A 105 2.03 2.43 -28.66
C ARG A 105 3.11 1.38 -28.32
N GLY A 106 2.68 0.17 -27.93
CA GLY A 106 3.59 -0.93 -27.57
C GLY A 106 4.23 -0.83 -26.19
N GLU A 107 3.84 0.15 -25.37
CA GLU A 107 4.36 0.34 -24.00
C GLU A 107 3.26 0.27 -22.94
N LEU A 108 3.61 -0.22 -21.77
CA LEU A 108 2.74 -0.16 -20.59
C LEU A 108 2.97 1.16 -19.87
N ARG A 109 2.05 2.09 -20.10
CA ARG A 109 2.06 3.44 -19.53
C ARG A 109 1.12 3.51 -18.34
N VAL A 110 1.51 4.26 -17.32
CA VAL A 110 0.76 4.36 -16.06
C VAL A 110 -0.35 5.40 -16.20
N TYR A 111 -1.57 5.00 -15.84
CA TYR A 111 -2.77 5.83 -15.93
C TYR A 111 -3.59 5.73 -14.65
N HIS A 112 -4.36 6.79 -14.40
CA HIS A 112 -5.54 6.73 -13.53
C HIS A 112 -6.71 7.29 -14.33
N LEU A 113 -7.72 6.45 -14.58
CA LEU A 113 -8.78 6.67 -15.55
C LEU A 113 -8.23 7.08 -16.93
N CYS A 114 -8.59 8.26 -17.42
CA CYS A 114 -8.11 8.80 -18.70
C CYS A 114 -6.82 9.62 -18.59
N THR A 115 -6.25 9.78 -17.38
CA THR A 115 -5.09 10.66 -17.17
C THR A 115 -3.78 9.90 -17.16
N PHE A 116 -2.89 10.25 -18.10
CA PHE A 116 -1.53 9.75 -18.13
C PHE A 116 -0.72 10.31 -16.96
N GLN A 117 -0.10 9.42 -16.19
CA GLN A 117 0.63 9.78 -14.97
C GLN A 117 2.13 10.07 -15.22
N ARG A 118 2.51 10.28 -16.48
CA ARG A 118 3.91 10.60 -16.87
C ARG A 118 4.92 9.54 -16.42
N ALA A 119 4.48 8.28 -16.36
CA ALA A 119 5.31 7.14 -15.95
C ALA A 119 5.01 5.91 -16.82
N SER A 120 5.96 4.99 -16.91
CA SER A 120 5.80 3.68 -17.52
C SER A 120 6.07 2.57 -16.51
N LEU A 121 5.47 1.40 -16.71
CA LEU A 121 5.72 0.24 -15.84
C LEU A 121 7.20 -0.11 -15.79
N ARG A 122 7.88 -0.06 -16.95
CA ARG A 122 9.34 -0.23 -17.06
C ARG A 122 10.10 0.67 -16.09
N GLY A 123 9.75 1.96 -16.06
CA GLY A 123 10.37 2.93 -15.16
C GLY A 123 10.08 2.65 -13.69
N VAL A 124 8.85 2.25 -13.36
CA VAL A 124 8.45 1.87 -11.99
C VAL A 124 9.24 0.66 -11.51
N LEU A 125 9.29 -0.43 -12.29
CA LEU A 125 10.05 -1.64 -11.98
C LEU A 125 11.53 -1.32 -11.71
N ARG A 126 12.18 -0.56 -12.61
CA ARG A 126 13.60 -0.18 -12.45
C ARG A 126 13.87 0.60 -11.16
N ARG A 127 13.01 1.59 -10.85
CA ARG A 127 13.15 2.42 -9.65
C ARG A 127 12.94 1.61 -8.38
N THR A 128 11.94 0.73 -8.36
CA THR A 128 11.69 -0.18 -7.24
C THR A 128 12.83 -1.19 -7.08
N LEU A 129 13.34 -1.79 -8.16
CA LEU A 129 14.50 -2.70 -8.10
C LEU A 129 15.78 -1.98 -7.66
N ARG A 130 15.95 -0.69 -8.00
CA ARG A 130 17.05 0.13 -7.48
C ARG A 130 16.95 0.31 -5.98
N PHE A 131 15.75 0.63 -5.47
CA PHE A 131 15.50 0.68 -4.03
C PHE A 131 15.84 -0.66 -3.36
N LEU A 132 15.35 -1.78 -3.89
CA LEU A 132 15.64 -3.13 -3.36
C LEU A 132 17.10 -3.57 -3.48
N ARG A 133 17.92 -2.89 -4.30
CA ARG A 133 19.39 -3.09 -4.30
C ARG A 133 20.07 -2.30 -3.19
N ALA A 134 19.60 -1.09 -2.91
CA ALA A 134 20.09 -0.27 -1.80
C ALA A 134 19.62 -0.81 -0.43
N HIS A 135 18.46 -1.46 -0.39
CA HIS A 135 17.82 -1.99 0.81
C HIS A 135 17.53 -3.49 0.63
N PRO A 136 18.55 -4.36 0.64
CA PRO A 136 18.40 -5.79 0.33
C PRO A 136 17.56 -6.57 1.36
N GLY A 137 17.38 -6.00 2.56
CA GLY A 137 16.47 -6.50 3.59
C GLY A 137 14.99 -6.37 3.23
N GLU A 138 14.63 -5.59 2.21
CA GLU A 138 13.24 -5.26 1.93
C GLU A 138 12.65 -6.12 0.81
N ALA A 139 11.32 -6.18 0.76
CA ALA A 139 10.56 -6.73 -0.35
C ALA A 139 9.40 -5.79 -0.70
N VAL A 140 9.06 -5.65 -1.98
CA VAL A 140 7.95 -4.79 -2.42
C VAL A 140 6.90 -5.63 -3.12
N LEU A 141 5.66 -5.57 -2.65
CA LEU A 141 4.50 -6.12 -3.35
C LEU A 141 4.02 -5.10 -4.37
N MET A 142 3.78 -5.52 -5.60
CA MET A 142 3.33 -4.65 -6.68
C MET A 142 2.13 -5.28 -7.36
N ARG A 143 0.96 -4.68 -7.16
CA ARG A 143 -0.21 -4.99 -7.97
C ARG A 143 -0.08 -4.30 -9.32
N ILE A 144 -0.19 -5.09 -10.39
CA ILE A 144 -0.20 -4.57 -11.76
C ILE A 144 -1.56 -4.89 -12.38
N LYS A 145 -2.29 -3.85 -12.79
CA LYS A 145 -3.64 -3.95 -13.32
C LYS A 145 -3.77 -3.18 -14.63
N GLU A 146 -4.56 -3.69 -15.58
CA GLU A 146 -5.03 -2.88 -16.70
C GLU A 146 -6.07 -1.84 -16.23
N GLU A 147 -5.88 -0.58 -16.59
CA GLU A 147 -6.73 0.55 -16.21
C GLU A 147 -7.86 0.74 -17.23
N LEU A 148 -9.11 0.65 -16.78
CA LEU A 148 -10.33 0.78 -17.59
C LEU A 148 -10.42 -0.18 -18.81
N PRO A 149 -10.41 -1.51 -18.65
CA PRO A 149 -10.87 -2.38 -19.72
C PRO A 149 -12.41 -2.42 -19.68
N PHE A 150 -13.10 -1.65 -20.53
CA PHE A 150 -14.46 -2.06 -20.94
C PHE A 150 -14.38 -3.35 -21.78
N PHE A 151 -13.24 -3.56 -22.45
CA PHE A 151 -12.76 -4.81 -23.01
C PHE A 151 -11.23 -4.87 -22.82
N SER A 152 -10.68 -6.03 -22.45
CA SER A 152 -9.23 -6.24 -22.37
C SER A 152 -8.58 -5.92 -23.71
N ARG A 153 -7.53 -5.08 -23.73
CA ARG A 153 -6.84 -4.81 -24.99
C ARG A 153 -6.04 -6.04 -25.39
N PRO A 154 -6.20 -6.55 -26.63
CA PRO A 154 -5.36 -7.63 -27.12
C PRO A 154 -3.88 -7.28 -26.92
N GLY A 155 -3.15 -8.19 -26.27
CA GLY A 155 -1.71 -8.04 -26.05
C GLY A 155 -1.29 -7.33 -24.76
N PHE A 156 -2.20 -6.84 -23.89
CA PHE A 156 -1.79 -6.30 -22.57
C PHE A 156 -1.02 -7.35 -21.76
N ALA A 157 -1.60 -8.54 -21.57
CA ALA A 157 -0.99 -9.64 -20.82
C ALA A 157 0.37 -10.06 -21.43
N ALA A 158 0.42 -10.25 -22.75
CA ALA A 158 1.66 -10.59 -23.45
C ALA A 158 2.74 -9.50 -23.30
N ARG A 159 2.36 -8.23 -23.35
CA ARG A 159 3.31 -7.12 -23.14
C ARG A 159 3.75 -7.01 -21.68
N LEU A 160 2.85 -7.29 -20.73
CA LEU A 160 3.17 -7.32 -19.31
C LEU A 160 4.19 -8.42 -19.02
N GLN A 161 3.92 -9.66 -19.45
CA GLN A 161 4.84 -10.77 -19.33
C GLN A 161 6.22 -10.43 -19.91
N ARG A 162 6.27 -9.87 -21.12
CA ARG A 162 7.52 -9.44 -21.74
C ARG A 162 8.24 -8.38 -20.90
N CYS A 163 7.53 -7.36 -20.42
CA CYS A 163 8.12 -6.31 -19.59
C CYS A 163 8.68 -6.86 -18.26
N LEU A 164 7.98 -7.82 -17.63
CA LEU A 164 8.45 -8.46 -16.40
C LEU A 164 9.71 -9.31 -16.65
N LEU A 165 9.78 -10.03 -17.77
CA LEU A 165 10.97 -10.80 -18.15
C LEU A 165 12.18 -9.89 -18.44
N GLU A 166 11.97 -8.83 -19.23
CA GLU A 166 13.03 -7.88 -19.64
C GLU A 166 13.61 -7.11 -18.43
N GLU A 167 12.74 -6.64 -17.53
CA GLU A 167 13.16 -5.79 -16.40
C GLU A 167 13.46 -6.56 -15.13
N GLY A 168 12.84 -7.73 -14.96
CA GLY A 168 12.87 -8.47 -13.72
C GLY A 168 14.25 -9.01 -13.35
N ARG A 169 15.04 -9.46 -14.33
CA ARG A 169 16.41 -9.99 -14.15
C ARG A 169 16.55 -10.95 -12.95
N GLY A 170 15.58 -11.86 -12.77
CA GLY A 170 15.54 -12.83 -11.66
C GLY A 170 15.15 -12.26 -10.28
N ARG A 171 14.78 -10.97 -10.20
CA ARG A 171 14.37 -10.27 -8.98
C ARG A 171 12.85 -10.03 -8.90
N LEU A 172 12.08 -10.79 -9.65
CA LEU A 172 10.63 -10.83 -9.51
C LEU A 172 10.21 -12.17 -8.92
N TRP A 173 9.24 -12.14 -8.02
CA TRP A 173 8.49 -13.31 -7.63
C TRP A 173 7.23 -13.38 -8.49
N CYS A 174 7.28 -14.25 -9.50
CA CYS A 174 6.21 -14.51 -10.48
C CYS A 174 5.66 -15.93 -10.29
N ARG A 175 5.25 -16.26 -9.07
CA ARG A 175 4.61 -17.54 -8.72
C ARG A 175 3.33 -17.26 -7.94
N GLU A 176 2.39 -18.20 -7.99
CA GLU A 176 1.09 -18.07 -7.32
C GLU A 176 1.20 -18.14 -5.80
N GLU A 177 2.22 -18.83 -5.28
CA GLU A 177 2.33 -19.03 -3.85
C GLU A 177 2.81 -17.76 -3.13
N VAL A 178 2.29 -17.55 -1.92
CA VAL A 178 2.75 -16.47 -1.04
C VAL A 178 4.13 -16.83 -0.49
N PRO A 179 5.19 -16.04 -0.77
CA PRO A 179 6.53 -16.35 -0.29
C PRO A 179 6.69 -16.04 1.21
N THR A 180 7.72 -16.65 1.80
CA THR A 180 8.32 -16.15 3.04
C THR A 180 9.08 -14.84 2.79
N LEU A 181 9.31 -14.05 3.84
CA LEU A 181 10.05 -12.81 3.72
C LEU A 181 11.45 -13.04 3.14
N GLY A 182 12.18 -14.06 3.61
CA GLY A 182 13.51 -14.40 3.09
C GLY A 182 13.51 -14.72 1.59
N GLN A 183 12.48 -15.41 1.10
CA GLN A 183 12.32 -15.65 -0.34
C GLN A 183 12.01 -14.37 -1.12
N ALA A 184 11.31 -13.42 -0.50
CA ALA A 184 10.90 -12.16 -1.13
C ALA A 184 11.95 -11.05 -1.07
N ARG A 185 12.93 -11.11 -0.15
CA ARG A 185 13.97 -10.07 0.01
C ARG A 185 14.70 -9.78 -1.29
N GLY A 186 14.90 -8.49 -1.55
CA GLY A 186 15.52 -7.96 -2.75
C GLY A 186 14.69 -8.13 -4.03
N LYS A 187 13.43 -8.60 -3.92
CA LYS A 187 12.53 -8.88 -5.05
C LYS A 187 11.25 -8.04 -5.00
N ILE A 188 10.65 -7.89 -6.18
CA ILE A 188 9.26 -7.43 -6.31
C ILE A 188 8.36 -8.66 -6.35
N VAL A 189 7.39 -8.73 -5.44
CA VAL A 189 6.34 -9.75 -5.46
C VAL A 189 5.19 -9.24 -6.30
N VAL A 190 4.98 -9.87 -7.46
CA VAL A 190 3.93 -9.44 -8.39
C VAL A 190 2.59 -9.97 -7.91
N LEU A 191 1.64 -9.06 -7.79
CA LEU A 191 0.22 -9.36 -7.66
C LEU A 191 -0.42 -9.01 -9.00
N GLU A 192 -1.09 -9.95 -9.62
CA GLU A 192 -1.69 -9.72 -10.93
C GLU A 192 -3.20 -9.81 -10.86
N ALA A 193 -3.87 -9.06 -11.73
CA ALA A 193 -5.29 -9.21 -11.99
C ALA A 193 -5.48 -9.44 -13.49
N LEU A 194 -5.09 -10.63 -13.96
CA LEU A 194 -5.21 -11.06 -15.35
C LEU A 194 -6.14 -12.28 -15.42
N GLU A 195 -7.00 -12.33 -16.44
CA GLU A 195 -7.97 -13.43 -16.60
C GLU A 195 -7.36 -14.74 -17.12
N GLN A 196 -6.28 -14.66 -17.92
CA GLN A 196 -5.79 -15.79 -18.74
C GLN A 196 -4.29 -16.06 -18.60
N ALA A 197 -3.61 -15.46 -17.64
CA ALA A 197 -2.19 -15.67 -17.42
C ALA A 197 -1.86 -15.64 -15.94
N VAL A 198 -0.84 -16.43 -15.57
CA VAL A 198 -0.25 -16.44 -14.24
C VAL A 198 1.16 -15.86 -14.31
N LEU A 199 1.32 -14.62 -13.85
CA LEU A 199 2.54 -13.83 -13.75
C LEU A 199 2.86 -13.44 -12.29
N GLY A 200 2.05 -13.86 -11.32
CA GLY A 200 2.26 -13.57 -9.90
C GLY A 200 1.24 -14.26 -9.00
N ILE A 201 1.07 -13.70 -7.79
CA ILE A 201 0.02 -14.12 -6.88
C ILE A 201 -1.32 -13.58 -7.43
N PRO A 202 -2.32 -14.44 -7.72
CA PRO A 202 -3.58 -13.99 -8.30
C PRO A 202 -4.34 -13.08 -7.33
N TYR A 203 -4.64 -11.86 -7.77
CA TYR A 203 -5.29 -10.83 -6.96
C TYR A 203 -6.65 -11.30 -6.43
N GLU A 204 -7.40 -12.05 -7.23
CA GLU A 204 -8.72 -12.56 -6.91
C GLU A 204 -8.71 -13.60 -5.77
N GLN A 205 -7.56 -14.22 -5.48
CA GLN A 205 -7.41 -15.18 -4.38
C GLN A 205 -7.23 -14.50 -3.01
N LEU A 206 -6.94 -13.18 -2.99
CA LEU A 206 -6.81 -12.42 -1.75
C LEU A 206 -8.17 -12.18 -1.10
N SER A 207 -8.18 -12.06 0.24
CA SER A 207 -9.32 -11.45 0.92
C SER A 207 -9.25 -9.93 0.74
N ILE A 208 -10.15 -9.37 -0.07
CA ILE A 208 -10.12 -7.94 -0.45
C ILE A 208 -11.31 -7.19 0.14
N SER A 209 -11.04 -6.03 0.73
CA SER A 209 -12.07 -5.03 1.04
C SER A 209 -11.83 -3.77 0.21
N ASP A 210 -12.62 -3.59 -0.84
CA ASP A 210 -12.49 -2.47 -1.78
C ASP A 210 -13.84 -1.79 -2.06
N ALA A 211 -14.51 -1.33 -1.00
CA ALA A 211 -15.68 -0.46 -1.12
C ALA A 211 -15.22 0.96 -1.51
N TRP A 212 -14.86 1.16 -2.77
CA TRP A 212 -14.29 2.41 -3.27
C TRP A 212 -15.34 3.50 -3.48
N ASN A 213 -16.61 3.16 -3.73
CA ASN A 213 -17.70 4.13 -3.81
C ASN A 213 -18.19 4.49 -2.40
N VAL A 214 -17.81 5.67 -1.91
CA VAL A 214 -18.02 6.10 -0.53
C VAL A 214 -19.22 7.04 -0.43
N LEU A 215 -20.36 6.48 -0.02
CA LEU A 215 -21.55 7.24 0.33
C LEU A 215 -21.53 7.74 1.79
N SER A 216 -20.73 7.10 2.65
CA SER A 216 -20.58 7.45 4.07
C SER A 216 -19.17 7.08 4.53
N LEU A 217 -18.44 8.06 5.06
CA LEU A 217 -17.10 7.87 5.61
C LEU A 217 -17.11 6.88 6.78
N GLU A 218 -18.10 7.00 7.67
CA GLU A 218 -18.27 6.12 8.81
C GLU A 218 -18.45 4.65 8.34
N ARG A 219 -19.32 4.42 7.36
CA ARG A 219 -19.52 3.07 6.80
C ARG A 219 -18.27 2.52 6.13
N LYS A 220 -17.51 3.36 5.42
CA LYS A 220 -16.22 2.97 4.82
C LYS A 220 -15.22 2.56 5.90
N TRP A 221 -15.07 3.37 6.95
CA TRP A 221 -14.18 3.07 8.07
C TRP A 221 -14.59 1.83 8.85
N ALA A 222 -15.89 1.65 9.10
CA ALA A 222 -16.41 0.44 9.74
C ALA A 222 -16.12 -0.81 8.90
N ARG A 223 -16.25 -0.74 7.57
CA ARG A 223 -15.88 -1.85 6.66
C ARG A 223 -14.39 -2.16 6.71
N ALA A 224 -13.54 -1.14 6.61
CA ALA A 224 -12.10 -1.32 6.70
C ALA A 224 -11.71 -1.94 8.04
N ARG A 225 -12.23 -1.41 9.16
CA ARG A 225 -11.97 -1.95 10.51
C ARG A 225 -12.37 -3.41 10.63
N ARG A 226 -13.58 -3.78 10.22
CA ARG A 226 -14.04 -5.18 10.27
C ARG A 226 -13.15 -6.11 9.45
N HIS A 227 -12.73 -5.69 8.26
CA HIS A 227 -11.84 -6.52 7.43
C HIS A 227 -10.45 -6.69 8.07
N LEU A 228 -9.92 -5.65 8.72
CA LEU A 228 -8.67 -5.72 9.47
C LEU A 228 -8.78 -6.59 10.73
N GLU A 229 -9.92 -6.59 11.41
CA GLU A 229 -10.21 -7.48 12.55
C GLU A 229 -10.32 -8.94 12.09
N ALA A 230 -11.06 -9.18 10.99
CA ALA A 230 -11.15 -10.50 10.38
C ALA A 230 -9.79 -11.04 9.93
N ALA A 231 -8.92 -10.18 9.37
CA ALA A 231 -7.55 -10.55 9.02
C ALA A 231 -6.71 -10.95 10.25
N ALA A 232 -6.94 -10.31 11.40
CA ALA A 232 -6.19 -10.58 12.62
C ALA A 232 -6.58 -11.92 13.28
N SER A 233 -7.83 -12.35 13.14
CA SER A 233 -8.36 -13.61 13.69
C SER A 233 -8.50 -14.74 12.66
N GLY A 234 -8.25 -14.45 11.38
CA GLY A 234 -8.49 -15.36 10.26
C GLY A 234 -7.34 -16.33 9.99
N ASP A 235 -7.43 -16.98 8.82
CA ASP A 235 -6.40 -17.90 8.33
C ASP A 235 -5.08 -17.14 8.07
N PRO A 236 -4.00 -17.46 8.79
CA PRO A 236 -2.72 -16.79 8.61
C PRO A 236 -2.01 -17.10 7.28
N ALA A 237 -2.47 -18.11 6.53
CA ALA A 237 -1.99 -18.37 5.17
C ALA A 237 -2.65 -17.44 4.14
N LYS A 238 -3.82 -16.87 4.46
CA LYS A 238 -4.55 -16.00 3.54
C LYS A 238 -3.98 -14.58 3.56
N MET A 239 -3.73 -14.02 2.39
CA MET A 239 -3.41 -12.60 2.26
C MET A 239 -4.67 -11.75 2.32
N HIS A 240 -4.61 -10.67 3.12
CA HIS A 240 -5.68 -9.70 3.26
C HIS A 240 -5.24 -8.34 2.72
N LEU A 241 -6.03 -7.76 1.81
CA LEU A 241 -5.81 -6.43 1.25
C LEU A 241 -6.99 -5.51 1.57
N THR A 242 -6.75 -4.47 2.36
CA THR A 242 -7.81 -3.57 2.82
C THR A 242 -7.64 -2.18 2.24
N PHE A 243 -8.44 -1.81 1.24
CA PHE A 243 -8.41 -0.45 0.72
C PHE A 243 -9.11 0.52 1.67
N CYS A 244 -8.34 1.46 2.20
CA CYS A 244 -8.87 2.60 2.96
C CYS A 244 -9.26 3.76 2.01
N SER A 245 -8.78 3.76 0.77
CA SER A 245 -9.13 4.72 -0.27
C SER A 245 -10.59 4.61 -0.71
N GLY A 246 -11.12 5.71 -1.24
CA GLY A 246 -12.43 5.74 -1.88
C GLY A 246 -12.73 7.11 -2.50
N ASN A 247 -13.70 7.14 -3.39
CA ASN A 247 -14.24 8.33 -4.02
C ASN A 247 -15.66 8.58 -3.49
N GLY A 248 -15.96 9.81 -3.11
CA GLY A 248 -17.28 10.20 -2.60
C GLY A 248 -18.07 11.02 -3.61
N LEU A 249 -19.40 10.98 -3.52
CA LEU A 249 -20.25 11.98 -4.16
C LEU A 249 -19.95 13.34 -3.51
N ALA A 250 -19.39 14.27 -4.27
CA ALA A 250 -19.18 15.64 -3.83
C ALA A 250 -20.53 16.36 -3.72
N LEU A 251 -21.22 16.19 -2.59
CA LEU A 251 -22.34 17.03 -2.16
C LEU A 251 -22.19 17.31 -0.65
N VAL A 252 -21.79 18.55 -0.35
CA VAL A 252 -22.14 19.34 0.84
C VAL A 252 -21.49 18.99 2.20
N TRP A 253 -20.59 19.90 2.62
CA TRP A 253 -20.30 20.50 3.94
C TRP A 253 -20.23 19.68 5.26
N VAL A 254 -19.06 19.85 5.91
CA VAL A 254 -18.72 19.92 7.35
C VAL A 254 -19.08 18.73 8.25
N CYS A 255 -18.06 18.18 8.93
CA CYS A 255 -18.09 17.98 10.39
C CYS A 255 -16.73 17.54 10.96
N GLU A 256 -16.45 18.06 12.16
CA GLU A 256 -15.26 17.84 12.98
C GLU A 256 -14.89 16.37 13.19
N VAL A 257 -13.59 16.10 13.28
CA VAL A 257 -13.04 14.82 13.71
C VAL A 257 -13.01 14.79 15.24
N PRO A 258 -13.72 13.87 15.93
CA PRO A 258 -13.62 13.75 17.37
C PRO A 258 -12.23 13.21 17.73
N SER A 259 -11.48 14.01 18.49
CA SER A 259 -10.18 13.71 19.03
C SER A 259 -10.28 12.67 20.16
N ARG A 260 -10.34 11.38 19.82
CA ARG A 260 -10.08 10.26 20.74
C ARG A 260 -9.87 8.93 20.00
N ALA A 261 -8.66 8.76 19.47
CA ALA A 261 -8.12 7.44 19.12
C ALA A 261 -6.71 7.27 19.71
N ALA A 262 -6.54 7.66 20.98
CA ALA A 262 -5.40 7.27 21.77
C ALA A 262 -5.69 5.91 22.41
N GLY A 263 -5.23 4.84 21.76
CA GLY A 263 -5.22 3.51 22.34
C GLY A 263 -5.85 2.46 21.44
N MET A 264 -5.10 1.94 20.46
CA MET A 264 -5.41 0.62 19.92
C MET A 264 -4.11 -0.12 19.56
N GLY A 265 -4.04 -1.37 20.03
CA GLY A 265 -2.84 -2.14 20.14
C GLY A 265 -2.27 -2.75 18.86
N ARG A 266 -1.08 -3.31 19.10
CA ARG A 266 -0.19 -4.08 18.26
C ARG A 266 -0.89 -5.26 17.53
N ARG A 267 -1.21 -5.21 16.21
CA ARG A 267 -0.97 -6.35 15.24
C ARG A 267 -1.04 -5.99 13.73
N GLY A 268 -0.32 -6.76 12.90
CA GLY A 268 0.09 -6.40 11.53
C GLY A 268 -0.94 -6.58 10.39
N LYS A 269 -0.98 -5.64 9.43
CA LYS A 269 -1.95 -5.38 8.33
C LYS A 269 -1.29 -4.72 7.09
N ILE A 270 -1.68 -5.12 5.87
CA ILE A 270 -1.36 -4.31 4.68
C ILE A 270 -2.30 -3.09 4.63
N LEU A 271 -1.76 -1.89 4.82
CA LEU A 271 -2.53 -0.64 4.98
C LEU A 271 -2.21 0.32 3.85
N PRO A 272 -3.00 0.37 2.75
CA PRO A 272 -2.93 1.48 1.83
C PRO A 272 -3.34 2.78 2.52
N CYS A 273 -2.36 3.65 2.78
CA CYS A 273 -2.62 4.99 3.32
C CYS A 273 -3.33 5.86 2.27
N LEU A 274 -4.26 6.67 2.77
CA LEU A 274 -5.24 7.48 2.05
C LEU A 274 -4.61 8.58 1.20
N PRO A 275 -5.29 9.01 0.12
CA PRO A 275 -5.56 10.40 -0.15
C PRO A 275 -6.98 10.74 0.34
N LEU A 276 -7.10 11.58 1.36
CA LEU A 276 -8.29 12.41 1.49
C LEU A 276 -7.87 13.79 1.01
N GLY A 277 -8.60 14.31 0.02
CA GLY A 277 -8.32 15.63 -0.56
C GLY A 277 -8.32 16.73 0.50
N PRO A 278 -7.71 17.90 0.21
CA PRO A 278 -7.48 18.91 1.23
C PRO A 278 -8.81 19.49 1.74
N VAL A 279 -8.93 19.50 3.07
CA VAL A 279 -9.81 20.37 3.86
C VAL A 279 -9.04 21.67 4.05
N SER A 280 -9.58 22.79 3.57
CA SER A 280 -9.05 24.11 3.93
C SER A 280 -9.42 24.42 5.39
N PRO A 281 -8.53 25.05 6.18
CA PRO A 281 -8.81 25.37 7.58
C PRO A 281 -9.85 26.51 7.69
N PRO A 282 -10.76 26.51 8.69
CA PRO A 282 -11.48 27.72 9.07
C PRO A 282 -10.52 28.63 9.84
N GLY A 283 -10.50 29.90 9.47
CA GLY A 283 -9.69 30.92 10.13
C GLY A 283 -10.15 31.22 11.55
N CYS A 284 -9.21 31.64 12.39
CA CYS A 284 -9.40 32.75 13.30
C CYS A 284 -8.04 33.36 13.71
N ALA A 285 -7.85 34.59 13.23
CA ALA A 285 -7.31 35.77 13.89
C ALA A 285 -6.11 35.64 14.86
N LEU A 286 -4.97 36.27 14.52
CA LEU A 286 -4.57 37.59 15.06
C LEU A 286 -3.14 38.03 14.63
N ARG A 287 -3.06 39.33 14.29
CA ARG A 287 -1.92 40.29 14.29
C ARG A 287 -0.95 40.36 13.09
N HIS A 288 -1.27 41.35 12.24
CA HIS A 288 -0.48 42.49 11.73
C HIS A 288 0.98 42.34 11.24
N SER A 289 1.12 42.55 9.91
CA SER A 289 1.92 43.57 9.16
C SER A 289 3.46 43.67 9.31
N PRO A 290 4.22 44.23 8.32
CA PRO A 290 3.94 44.57 6.92
C PRO A 290 4.96 44.03 5.86
N CYS A 291 4.61 44.28 4.58
CA CYS A 291 5.40 44.42 3.31
C CYS A 291 6.88 44.87 3.41
N PRO A 292 7.72 44.86 2.32
CA PRO A 292 7.34 45.07 0.89
C PRO A 292 8.06 44.26 -0.22
N PHE A 293 7.39 44.27 -1.39
CA PHE A 293 7.85 44.40 -2.79
C PHE A 293 9.28 44.00 -3.21
N HIS A 294 9.41 43.28 -4.33
CA HIS A 294 9.65 43.90 -5.66
C HIS A 294 9.55 42.87 -6.80
N GLU A 295 8.83 43.31 -7.85
CA GLU A 295 8.78 42.93 -9.28
C GLU A 295 8.57 41.47 -9.72
#